data_AF-A0A7Y5GM79-F1
#
_entry.id   AF-A0A7Y5GM79-F1
#
_cell.length_a   1.000
_cell.length_b   1.000
_cell.length_c   1.000
_cell.angle_alpha   90.00
_cell.angle_beta   90.00
_cell.angle_gamma   90.00
#
_symmetry.space_group_name_H-M   'P 1'
#
loop_
_entity.id
_entity.type
_entity.pdbx_description
1 polymer ?
#
loop_
_entity_poly.entity_id
_entity_poly.type
_entity_poly.pdbx_seq_one_letter_code
_entity_poly.pdbx_strand_id
1 'polypeptide(L)'
;MKGNKMDIGFLAEEPVFNTKLKLTITPLAPLSMVSELPGSYYHSNLMPTENMIFGLIENMIYFHFSDEIRNSIIKAVKKAAKKKKWETTDFHSSGSKYKSIFQKHIRITDIKTPEKKVVFQDLWSQHLKRADDGHYNGSRNYDWRLENSYDKLTEKQRIRYYPYYYISPTNREYIIYNEPIIVLIETKKEINDVLLGYSQNPAAPLYLGSNDGWVEVNAEALDE
;
A
#
# COMPACT_ATOMS: atom_id res chain seq x y z
N MET A 1 -23.23 -13.30 4.09
CA MET A 1 -23.13 -13.39 2.61
C MET A 1 -21.94 -14.28 2.26
N LYS A 2 -22.12 -15.32 1.44
CA LYS A 2 -20.99 -16.08 0.88
C LYS A 2 -20.32 -15.15 -0.14
N GLY A 3 -19.20 -14.53 0.21
CA GLY A 3 -18.35 -13.89 -0.80
C GLY A 3 -17.98 -14.96 -1.82
N ASN A 4 -18.34 -14.75 -3.09
CA ASN A 4 -17.89 -15.62 -4.17
C ASN A 4 -16.35 -15.62 -4.11
N LYS A 5 -15.77 -16.75 -3.71
CA LYS A 5 -14.32 -16.91 -3.69
C LYS A 5 -13.83 -16.85 -5.13
N MET A 6 -13.07 -15.81 -5.44
CA MET A 6 -12.46 -15.64 -6.75
C MET A 6 -11.31 -16.64 -6.91
N ASP A 7 -11.34 -17.46 -7.96
CA ASP A 7 -10.27 -18.40 -8.27
C ASP A 7 -9.12 -17.68 -8.97
N ILE A 8 -7.93 -17.66 -8.36
CA ILE A 8 -6.70 -17.04 -8.87
C ILE A 8 -6.33 -17.57 -10.28
N GLY A 9 -6.84 -18.73 -10.69
CA GLY A 9 -6.67 -19.30 -12.03
C GLY A 9 -6.98 -18.35 -13.19
N PHE A 10 -7.91 -17.39 -13.02
CA PHE A 10 -8.23 -16.40 -14.07
C PHE A 10 -7.01 -15.54 -14.46
N LEU A 11 -6.02 -15.37 -13.56
CA LEU A 11 -4.81 -14.60 -13.86
C LEU A 11 -3.99 -15.22 -15.00
N ALA A 12 -4.16 -16.51 -15.28
CA ALA A 12 -3.51 -17.21 -16.40
C ALA A 12 -4.32 -17.13 -17.71
N GLU A 13 -5.50 -16.53 -17.69
CA GLU A 13 -6.33 -16.26 -18.87
C GLU A 13 -5.92 -14.95 -19.53
N GLU A 14 -6.27 -14.83 -20.82
CA GLU A 14 -6.09 -13.59 -21.55
C GLU A 14 -6.98 -12.51 -20.92
N PRO A 15 -6.45 -11.30 -20.65
CA PRO A 15 -7.22 -10.26 -20.01
C PRO A 15 -8.30 -9.73 -20.94
N VAL A 16 -9.49 -9.54 -20.39
CA VAL A 16 -10.66 -9.03 -21.10
C VAL A 16 -11.10 -7.74 -20.40
N PHE A 17 -11.42 -6.72 -21.19
CA PHE A 17 -11.78 -5.37 -20.72
C PHE A 17 -13.15 -4.98 -21.28
N ASN A 18 -14.18 -5.72 -20.89
CA ASN A 18 -15.54 -5.58 -21.45
C ASN A 18 -16.53 -4.88 -20.51
N THR A 19 -16.10 -4.52 -19.30
CA THR A 19 -16.94 -3.81 -18.34
C THR A 19 -16.17 -2.65 -17.73
N LYS A 20 -16.91 -1.59 -17.39
CA LYS A 20 -16.38 -0.40 -16.71
C LYS A 20 -16.91 -0.37 -15.27
N LEU A 21 -16.03 0.06 -14.37
CA LEU A 21 -16.34 0.22 -12.96
C LEU A 21 -15.79 1.55 -12.48
N LYS A 22 -16.60 2.28 -11.72
CA LYS A 22 -16.21 3.50 -11.01
C LYS A 22 -15.98 3.16 -9.55
N LEU A 23 -14.79 3.47 -9.05
CA LEU A 23 -14.45 3.43 -7.64
C LEU A 23 -14.47 4.85 -7.08
N THR A 24 -15.30 5.08 -6.07
CA THR A 24 -15.35 6.32 -5.30
C THR A 24 -14.62 6.08 -3.99
N ILE A 25 -13.43 6.68 -3.84
CA ILE A 25 -12.54 6.50 -2.70
C ILE A 25 -12.68 7.72 -1.79
N THR A 26 -13.30 7.55 -0.62
CA THR A 26 -13.51 8.61 0.37
C THR A 26 -12.43 8.51 1.44
N PRO A 27 -11.53 9.51 1.58
CA PRO A 27 -10.54 9.50 2.65
C PRO A 27 -11.20 9.68 4.02
N LEU A 28 -10.85 8.79 4.95
CA LEU A 28 -11.28 8.85 6.36
C LEU A 28 -10.19 9.44 7.27
N ALA A 29 -8.98 9.56 6.74
CA ALA A 29 -7.81 10.14 7.41
C ALA A 29 -6.94 10.90 6.39
N PRO A 30 -6.05 11.79 6.84
CA PRO A 30 -5.02 12.37 5.98
C PRO A 30 -4.19 11.29 5.27
N LEU A 31 -4.01 11.44 3.97
CA LEU A 31 -3.34 10.43 3.14
C LEU A 31 -1.86 10.74 2.98
N SER A 32 -1.01 9.74 3.23
CA SER A 32 0.41 9.80 2.86
C SER A 32 0.68 8.82 1.72
N MET A 33 0.73 9.35 0.50
CA MET A 33 0.86 8.62 -0.75
C MET A 33 2.29 8.70 -1.29
N VAL A 34 3.24 8.24 -0.49
CA VAL A 34 4.67 8.21 -0.85
C VAL A 34 4.93 7.05 -1.81
N SER A 35 5.52 7.31 -2.98
CA SER A 35 5.78 6.30 -4.02
C SER A 35 7.04 5.46 -3.76
N GLU A 36 8.02 6.03 -3.07
CA GLU A 36 9.35 5.47 -2.83
C GLU A 36 9.72 5.54 -1.36
N LEU A 37 10.61 4.66 -0.89
CA LEU A 37 11.18 4.79 0.45
C LEU A 37 12.18 5.94 0.42
N PRO A 38 11.90 7.09 1.05
CA PRO A 38 12.79 8.23 1.00
C PRO A 38 13.88 8.14 2.06
N GLY A 39 14.97 8.87 1.83
CA GLY A 39 16.10 8.97 2.76
C GLY A 39 15.80 9.88 3.95
N SER A 40 15.41 11.14 3.71
CA SER A 40 15.25 12.17 4.75
C SER A 40 13.86 12.81 4.81
N TYR A 41 13.09 12.74 3.73
CA TYR A 41 11.80 13.44 3.61
C TYR A 41 10.76 12.63 2.83
N TYR A 42 9.59 12.40 3.43
CA TYR A 42 8.50 11.65 2.81
C TYR A 42 7.55 12.58 2.05
N HIS A 43 7.86 12.84 0.79
CA HIS A 43 6.98 13.61 -0.10
C HIS A 43 5.78 12.75 -0.54
N SER A 44 4.56 13.25 -0.32
CA SER A 44 3.34 12.58 -0.76
C SER A 44 2.97 13.01 -2.18
N ASN A 45 2.66 12.06 -3.06
CA ASN A 45 2.12 12.38 -4.37
C ASN A 45 0.76 13.06 -4.25
N LEU A 46 0.49 14.06 -5.08
CA LEU A 46 -0.80 14.78 -5.10
C LEU A 46 -1.97 13.98 -5.67
N MET A 47 -1.68 12.82 -6.25
CA MET A 47 -2.62 11.87 -6.83
C MET A 47 -2.10 10.45 -6.58
N PRO A 48 -2.97 9.47 -6.30
CA PRO A 48 -2.53 8.10 -6.13
C PRO A 48 -1.90 7.56 -7.42
N THR A 49 -0.83 6.79 -7.24
CA THR A 49 -0.24 6.02 -8.34
C THR A 49 -1.10 4.78 -8.63
N GLU A 50 -1.01 4.23 -9.85
CA GLU A 50 -1.70 2.98 -10.20
C GLU A 50 -1.39 1.85 -9.21
N ASN A 51 -0.13 1.73 -8.76
CA ASN A 51 0.27 0.72 -7.78
C ASN A 51 -0.44 0.87 -6.43
N MET A 52 -0.76 2.10 -6.01
CA MET A 52 -1.53 2.34 -4.78
C MET A 52 -2.99 1.91 -4.97
N ILE A 53 -3.58 2.18 -6.14
CA ILE A 53 -4.92 1.71 -6.48
C ILE A 53 -4.96 0.17 -6.55
N PHE A 54 -3.97 -0.45 -7.16
CA PHE A 54 -3.89 -1.91 -7.17
C PHE A 54 -3.70 -2.49 -5.77
N GLY A 55 -2.89 -1.87 -4.91
CA GLY A 55 -2.75 -2.26 -3.52
C GLY A 55 -4.09 -2.17 -2.77
N LEU A 56 -4.80 -1.06 -2.92
CA LEU A 56 -6.14 -0.87 -2.36
C LEU A 56 -7.10 -1.98 -2.80
N ILE A 57 -7.13 -2.31 -4.10
CA ILE A 57 -7.98 -3.37 -4.66
C ILE A 57 -7.58 -4.75 -4.10
N GLU A 58 -6.29 -5.07 -4.04
CA GLU A 58 -5.79 -6.32 -3.47
C GLU A 58 -6.19 -6.44 -1.98
N ASN A 59 -6.10 -5.35 -1.22
CA ASN A 59 -6.53 -5.32 0.19
C ASN A 59 -8.02 -5.59 0.31
N MET A 60 -8.83 -4.97 -0.55
CA MET A 60 -10.29 -5.09 -0.54
C MET A 60 -10.78 -6.53 -0.69
N ILE A 61 -10.06 -7.35 -1.46
CA ILE A 61 -10.40 -8.76 -1.71
C ILE A 61 -9.53 -9.76 -0.92
N TYR A 62 -8.68 -9.28 0.00
CA TYR A 62 -7.75 -10.10 0.81
C TYR A 62 -6.62 -10.81 0.03
N PHE A 63 -6.18 -10.25 -1.09
CA PHE A 63 -5.11 -10.84 -1.93
C PHE A 63 -3.70 -10.42 -1.48
N HIS A 64 -3.47 -10.47 -0.16
CA HIS A 64 -2.18 -10.18 0.45
C HIS A 64 -1.25 -11.39 0.41
N PHE A 65 -0.56 -11.56 -0.72
CA PHE A 65 0.45 -12.61 -0.87
C PHE A 65 1.84 -12.11 -0.45
N SER A 66 2.62 -13.02 0.16
CA SER A 66 4.05 -12.80 0.37
C SER A 66 4.78 -12.59 -0.97
N ASP A 67 5.93 -11.93 -0.94
CA ASP A 67 6.73 -11.69 -2.15
C ASP A 67 7.08 -12.99 -2.89
N GLU A 68 7.32 -14.08 -2.16
CA GLU A 68 7.61 -15.40 -2.74
C GLU A 68 6.42 -15.93 -3.55
N ILE A 69 5.23 -15.92 -2.95
CA ILE A 69 4.00 -16.40 -3.59
C ILE A 69 3.65 -15.48 -4.77
N ARG A 70 3.70 -14.17 -4.58
CA ARG A 70 3.46 -13.17 -5.63
C ARG A 70 4.38 -13.37 -6.83
N ASN A 71 5.68 -13.56 -6.60
CA ASN A 71 6.64 -13.84 -7.67
C ASN A 71 6.35 -15.18 -8.37
N SER A 72 5.87 -16.19 -7.64
CA SER A 72 5.47 -17.47 -8.24
C SER A 72 4.22 -17.32 -9.13
N ILE A 73 3.22 -16.56 -8.70
CA ILE A 73 2.01 -16.24 -9.47
C ILE A 73 2.40 -15.48 -10.74
N ILE A 74 3.17 -14.39 -10.62
CA ILE A 74 3.62 -13.60 -11.78
C ILE A 74 4.39 -14.48 -12.79
N LYS A 75 5.26 -15.39 -12.32
CA LYS A 75 5.96 -16.35 -13.19
C LYS A 75 4.98 -17.29 -13.90
N ALA A 76 3.98 -17.81 -13.21
CA ALA A 76 2.96 -18.68 -13.78
C ALA A 76 2.12 -17.95 -14.85
N VAL A 77 1.71 -16.70 -14.57
CA VAL A 77 1.00 -15.84 -15.53
C VAL A 77 1.85 -15.58 -16.77
N LYS A 78 3.12 -15.17 -16.61
CA LYS A 78 4.05 -14.98 -17.73
C LYS A 78 4.21 -16.24 -18.59
N LYS A 79 4.28 -17.43 -17.95
CA LYS A 79 4.36 -18.71 -18.67
C LYS A 79 3.08 -19.03 -19.44
N ALA A 80 1.92 -18.80 -18.83
CA ALA A 80 0.62 -19.02 -19.45
C ALA A 80 0.41 -18.08 -20.65
N ALA A 81 0.77 -16.80 -20.50
CA ALA A 81 0.69 -15.83 -21.57
C ALA A 81 1.60 -16.15 -22.75
N LYS A 82 2.85 -16.57 -22.50
CA LYS A 82 3.74 -17.04 -23.56
C LYS A 82 3.13 -18.20 -24.34
N LYS A 83 2.42 -19.11 -23.67
CA LYS A 83 1.72 -20.24 -24.31
C LYS A 83 0.52 -19.78 -25.13
N LYS A 84 -0.26 -18.83 -24.61
CA LYS A 84 -1.49 -18.29 -25.23
C LYS A 84 -1.24 -17.13 -26.22
N LYS A 85 0.01 -16.65 -26.32
CA LYS A 85 0.46 -15.56 -27.20
C LYS A 85 -0.21 -14.19 -26.98
N TRP A 86 -0.55 -13.86 -25.73
CA TRP A 86 -0.97 -12.50 -25.37
C TRP A 86 0.16 -11.73 -24.69
N GLU A 87 0.07 -10.40 -24.75
CA GLU A 87 1.16 -9.50 -24.37
C GLU A 87 1.37 -9.43 -22.84
N THR A 88 2.57 -9.80 -22.38
CA THR A 88 2.96 -9.72 -20.95
C THR A 88 4.22 -8.90 -20.71
N THR A 89 4.53 -7.97 -21.59
CA THR A 89 5.68 -7.06 -21.44
C THR A 89 5.52 -6.29 -20.13
N ASP A 90 6.42 -6.67 -19.23
CA ASP A 90 6.67 -6.41 -17.82
C ASP A 90 5.55 -6.00 -16.84
N PHE A 91 5.54 -6.71 -15.71
CA PHE A 91 4.91 -6.24 -14.48
C PHE A 91 5.82 -5.20 -13.86
N HIS A 92 5.36 -3.95 -13.83
CA HIS A 92 6.13 -2.84 -13.30
C HIS A 92 6.16 -2.88 -11.78
N SER A 93 7.32 -2.66 -11.18
CA SER A 93 7.42 -2.50 -9.73
C SER A 93 7.17 -1.05 -9.33
N SER A 94 6.51 -0.86 -8.19
CA SER A 94 6.53 0.42 -7.48
C SER A 94 7.95 0.74 -7.00
N GLY A 95 8.15 1.98 -6.52
CA GLY A 95 9.36 2.40 -5.82
C GLY A 95 9.68 1.57 -4.57
N SER A 96 8.66 0.98 -3.94
CA SER A 96 8.78 0.03 -2.83
C SER A 96 9.03 -1.42 -3.28
N LYS A 97 9.29 -1.66 -4.57
CA LYS A 97 9.45 -2.99 -5.20
C LYS A 97 8.20 -3.86 -5.25
N TYR A 98 7.05 -3.33 -4.81
CA TYR A 98 5.77 -4.02 -4.88
C TYR A 98 5.32 -4.18 -6.34
N LYS A 99 4.73 -5.34 -6.66
CA LYS A 99 4.21 -5.67 -7.99
C LYS A 99 2.80 -6.21 -7.86
N SER A 100 1.81 -5.49 -8.37
CA SER A 100 0.43 -5.98 -8.32
C SER A 100 0.23 -7.17 -9.24
N ILE A 101 -0.56 -8.15 -8.79
CA ILE A 101 -0.95 -9.30 -9.63
C ILE A 101 -2.07 -8.94 -10.61
N PHE A 102 -2.77 -7.82 -10.38
CA PHE A 102 -3.88 -7.33 -11.22
C PHE A 102 -3.45 -6.40 -12.35
N GLN A 103 -2.18 -6.01 -12.45
CA GLN A 103 -1.70 -5.05 -13.46
C GLN A 103 -2.08 -5.39 -14.91
N LYS A 104 -2.31 -6.68 -15.21
CA LYS A 104 -2.69 -7.12 -16.56
C LYS A 104 -4.18 -7.38 -16.73
N HIS A 105 -4.95 -7.49 -15.64
CA HIS A 105 -6.38 -7.82 -15.66
C HIS A 105 -7.29 -6.65 -15.28
N ILE A 106 -6.72 -5.57 -14.76
CA ILE A 106 -7.41 -4.31 -14.46
C ILE A 106 -6.66 -3.19 -15.17
N ARG A 107 -7.38 -2.45 -16.02
CA ARG A 107 -6.87 -1.24 -16.66
C ARG A 107 -7.46 -0.04 -15.96
N ILE A 108 -6.62 0.82 -15.40
CA ILE A 108 -7.07 2.11 -14.86
C ILE A 108 -7.16 3.08 -16.04
N THR A 109 -8.35 3.59 -16.31
CA THR A 109 -8.60 4.50 -17.44
C THR A 109 -8.50 5.96 -17.05
N ASP A 110 -8.87 6.28 -15.81
CA ASP A 110 -8.81 7.66 -15.29
C ASP A 110 -8.70 7.68 -13.76
N ILE A 111 -8.01 8.70 -13.23
CA ILE A 111 -7.92 9.01 -11.80
C ILE A 111 -8.19 10.50 -11.64
N LYS A 112 -9.36 10.84 -11.11
CA LYS A 112 -9.74 12.21 -10.80
C LYS A 112 -9.56 12.48 -9.32
N THR A 113 -8.72 13.46 -9.01
CA THR A 113 -8.55 13.96 -7.64
C THR A 113 -9.24 15.32 -7.50
N PRO A 114 -9.75 15.64 -6.30
CA PRO A 114 -10.29 16.96 -6.02
C PRO A 114 -9.25 18.07 -6.26
N GLU A 115 -9.70 19.19 -6.81
CA GLU A 115 -8.84 20.37 -7.00
C GLU A 115 -8.40 20.93 -5.64
N LYS A 116 -9.37 21.05 -4.72
CA LYS A 116 -9.16 21.55 -3.36
C LYS A 116 -8.58 20.44 -2.47
N LYS A 117 -7.33 20.64 -2.07
CA LYS A 117 -6.59 19.77 -1.16
C LYS A 117 -5.72 20.60 -0.24
N VAL A 118 -5.55 20.15 0.99
CA VAL A 118 -4.63 20.75 1.97
C VAL A 118 -3.45 19.81 2.13
N VAL A 119 -2.24 20.34 1.95
CA VAL A 119 -1.00 19.60 2.17
C VAL A 119 -0.38 20.11 3.47
N PHE A 120 -0.01 19.20 4.36
CA PHE A 120 0.70 19.53 5.59
C PHE A 120 1.79 18.51 5.88
N GLN A 121 2.71 18.89 6.77
CA GLN A 121 3.79 18.04 7.23
C GLN A 121 3.59 17.68 8.70
N ASP A 122 3.89 16.44 9.05
CA ASP A 122 3.96 16.00 10.43
C ASP A 122 5.25 15.20 10.67
N LEU A 123 5.65 15.12 11.94
CA LEU A 123 6.80 14.36 12.39
C LEU A 123 6.46 12.86 12.42
N TRP A 124 7.22 12.07 11.68
CA TRP A 124 7.06 10.63 11.62
C TRP A 124 8.36 9.92 11.97
N SER A 125 8.31 8.93 12.85
CA SER A 125 9.46 8.11 13.22
C SER A 125 9.35 6.71 12.60
N GLN A 126 10.38 6.28 11.88
CA GLN A 126 10.50 4.90 11.42
C GLN A 126 10.70 3.94 12.60
N HIS A 127 10.16 2.73 12.49
CA HIS A 127 10.72 1.59 13.22
C HIS A 127 12.13 1.29 12.68
N LEU A 128 13.10 1.15 13.59
CA LEU A 128 14.49 0.87 13.24
C LEU A 128 14.57 -0.44 12.41
N LYS A 129 15.10 -0.34 11.19
CA LYS A 129 15.13 -1.45 10.22
C LYS A 129 16.30 -2.42 10.38
N ARG A 130 17.27 -2.11 11.25
CA ARG A 130 18.48 -2.92 11.43
C ARG A 130 18.83 -3.05 12.90
N ALA A 131 19.24 -4.26 13.27
CA ALA A 131 20.10 -4.52 14.42
C ALA A 131 21.55 -4.51 13.90
N ASP A 132 22.00 -3.39 13.38
CA ASP A 132 23.40 -3.18 12.98
C ASP A 132 24.20 -2.60 14.14
N ASP A 133 25.52 -2.78 14.09
CA ASP A 133 26.48 -2.34 15.10
C ASP A 133 26.51 -0.80 15.31
N GLY A 134 25.77 -0.03 14.50
CA GLY A 134 25.52 1.39 14.72
C GLY A 134 24.35 1.68 15.68
N HIS A 135 23.48 0.70 15.93
CA HIS A 135 22.26 0.79 16.75
C HIS A 135 22.25 -0.29 17.85
N TYR A 136 23.42 -0.56 18.45
CA TYR A 136 23.59 -1.49 19.57
C TYR A 136 22.54 -1.29 20.66
N ASN A 137 21.55 -2.19 20.73
CA ASN A 137 20.82 -2.62 21.93
C ASN A 137 20.30 -1.53 22.90
N GLY A 138 20.13 -0.31 22.41
CA GLY A 138 19.71 0.87 23.16
C GLY A 138 18.26 0.79 23.61
N SER A 139 17.95 1.12 24.87
CA SER A 139 16.55 1.42 25.22
C SER A 139 16.15 2.76 24.63
N ARG A 140 15.00 2.83 23.93
CA ARG A 140 14.38 4.11 23.52
C ARG A 140 13.95 4.95 24.72
N ASN A 141 13.74 4.29 25.86
CA ASN A 141 13.24 4.88 27.07
C ASN A 141 14.39 5.05 28.07
N TYR A 142 14.55 6.28 28.54
CA TYR A 142 15.41 6.58 29.66
C TYR A 142 14.81 6.02 30.96
N ASP A 143 15.51 5.09 31.63
CA ASP A 143 15.12 4.67 32.97
C ASP A 143 15.67 5.67 34.00
N TRP A 144 14.83 6.65 34.34
CA TRP A 144 15.16 7.71 35.30
C TRP A 144 15.59 7.20 36.68
N ARG A 145 15.24 5.95 37.04
CA ARG A 145 15.61 5.36 38.32
C ARG A 145 17.11 5.09 38.42
N LEU A 146 17.81 5.03 37.29
CA LEU A 146 19.23 4.71 37.24
C LEU A 146 20.12 5.96 37.16
N GLU A 147 19.55 7.17 37.04
CA GLU A 147 20.26 8.45 36.82
C GLU A 147 21.52 8.60 37.68
N ASN A 148 21.37 8.41 38.99
CA ASN A 148 22.45 8.57 39.98
C ASN A 148 23.48 7.42 40.00
N SER A 149 23.29 6.41 39.15
CA SER A 149 24.13 5.22 39.07
C SER A 149 24.82 5.06 37.72
N TYR A 150 24.72 6.04 36.81
CA TYR A 150 25.26 5.96 35.45
C TYR A 150 26.72 5.51 35.41
N ASP A 151 27.58 6.10 36.25
CA ASP A 151 29.01 5.77 36.32
C ASP A 151 29.31 4.39 36.90
N LYS A 152 28.35 3.81 37.63
CA LYS A 152 28.46 2.49 38.26
C LYS A 152 27.99 1.36 37.35
N LEU A 153 27.40 1.69 36.20
CA LEU A 153 26.90 0.71 35.24
C LEU A 153 28.00 0.25 34.29
N THR A 154 27.98 -1.04 33.97
CA THR A 154 28.77 -1.58 32.85
C THR A 154 28.30 -0.95 31.53
N GLU A 155 29.18 -0.88 30.54
CA GLU A 155 28.84 -0.37 29.20
C GLU A 155 27.59 -1.05 28.60
N LYS A 156 27.49 -2.38 28.75
CA LYS A 156 26.31 -3.16 28.33
C LYS A 156 25.02 -2.76 29.06
N GLN A 157 25.10 -2.43 30.35
CA GLN A 157 23.95 -1.96 31.12
C GLN A 157 23.57 -0.53 30.74
N ARG A 158 24.54 0.36 30.51
CA ARG A 158 24.25 1.72 30.05
C ARG A 158 23.55 1.69 28.70
N ILE A 159 24.08 0.94 27.73
CA ILE A 159 23.44 0.73 26.43
C ILE A 159 21.99 0.25 26.63
N ARG A 160 21.75 -0.71 27.52
CA ARG A 160 20.41 -1.25 27.75
C ARG A 160 19.43 -0.26 28.38
N TYR A 161 19.86 0.67 29.25
CA TYR A 161 18.93 1.47 30.08
C TYR A 161 18.92 2.96 29.75
N TYR A 162 19.87 3.44 28.96
CA TYR A 162 19.97 4.83 28.53
C TYR A 162 19.80 4.90 27.02
N PRO A 163 19.10 5.91 26.49
CA PRO A 163 19.01 6.13 25.07
C PRO A 163 20.37 6.62 24.55
N TYR A 164 21.11 5.74 23.88
CA TYR A 164 22.35 6.09 23.18
C TYR A 164 22.12 6.68 21.79
N TYR A 165 20.86 6.82 21.36
CA TYR A 165 20.52 7.20 20.00
C TYR A 165 19.49 8.32 19.95
N TYR A 166 19.81 9.36 19.19
CA TYR A 166 18.84 10.34 18.72
C TYR A 166 18.14 9.75 17.49
N ILE A 167 16.83 9.47 17.60
CA ILE A 167 16.00 9.24 16.42
C ILE A 167 15.45 10.60 16.02
N SER A 168 16.05 11.24 15.02
CA SER A 168 15.45 12.42 14.41
C SER A 168 14.11 12.01 13.80
N PRO A 169 12.96 12.54 14.26
CA PRO A 169 11.73 12.36 13.53
C PRO A 169 11.92 12.93 12.12
N THR A 170 11.47 12.18 11.12
CA THR A 170 11.52 12.61 9.72
C THR A 170 10.22 13.30 9.37
N ASN A 171 10.30 14.39 8.61
CA ASN A 171 9.09 15.04 8.11
C ASN A 171 8.41 14.15 7.08
N ARG A 172 7.09 14.00 7.23
CA ARG A 172 6.22 13.31 6.29
C ARG A 172 5.07 14.20 5.87
N GLU A 173 4.85 14.25 4.57
CA GLU A 173 3.70 14.94 4.00
C GLU A 173 2.44 14.09 4.03
N TYR A 174 1.36 14.78 4.32
CA TYR A 174 -0.01 14.28 4.29
C TYR A 174 -0.88 15.22 3.46
N ILE A 175 -1.89 14.62 2.84
CA ILE A 175 -2.85 15.30 1.99
C ILE A 175 -4.24 15.05 2.54
N ILE A 176 -4.98 16.14 2.76
CA ILE A 176 -6.41 16.10 3.08
C ILE A 176 -7.16 16.44 1.80
N TYR A 177 -7.99 15.50 1.35
CA TYR A 177 -9.01 15.77 0.34
C TYR A 177 -10.35 16.00 1.02
N ASN A 178 -11.04 17.07 0.61
CA ASN A 178 -12.37 17.38 1.12
C ASN A 178 -13.49 16.68 0.33
N GLU A 179 -13.12 16.02 -0.77
CA GLU A 179 -14.02 15.30 -1.66
C GLU A 179 -13.41 13.92 -2.00
N PRO A 180 -14.22 12.95 -2.45
CA PRO A 180 -13.71 11.64 -2.86
C PRO A 180 -12.79 11.70 -4.08
N ILE A 181 -11.85 10.76 -4.16
CA ILE A 181 -11.07 10.47 -5.36
C ILE A 181 -11.89 9.51 -6.22
N ILE A 182 -12.03 9.81 -7.51
CA ILE A 182 -12.74 8.95 -8.46
C ILE A 182 -11.73 8.20 -9.32
N VAL A 183 -11.85 6.88 -9.37
CA VAL A 183 -11.03 6.02 -10.22
C VAL A 183 -11.93 5.26 -11.17
N LEU A 184 -11.65 5.34 -12.46
CA LEU A 184 -12.32 4.56 -13.48
C LEU A 184 -11.44 3.39 -13.87
N ILE A 185 -12.01 2.18 -13.88
CA ILE A 185 -11.31 0.97 -14.28
C ILE A 185 -12.12 0.19 -15.33
N GLU A 186 -11.39 -0.51 -16.19
CA GLU A 186 -11.91 -1.50 -17.12
C GLU A 186 -11.39 -2.88 -16.72
N THR A 187 -12.28 -3.88 -16.72
CA THR A 187 -11.92 -5.26 -16.38
C THR A 187 -12.96 -6.26 -16.91
N LYS A 188 -12.69 -7.55 -16.68
CA LYS A 188 -13.60 -8.65 -17.02
C LYS A 188 -14.77 -8.66 -16.04
N LYS A 189 -15.96 -8.97 -16.51
CA LYS A 189 -17.21 -9.00 -15.71
C LYS A 189 -17.06 -9.72 -14.36
N GLU A 190 -16.42 -10.88 -14.31
CA GLU A 190 -16.24 -11.64 -13.08
C GLU A 190 -15.41 -10.89 -12.03
N ILE A 191 -14.42 -10.10 -12.46
CA ILE A 191 -13.64 -9.23 -11.56
C ILE A 191 -14.53 -8.07 -11.09
N ASN A 192 -15.29 -7.46 -11.99
CA ASN A 192 -16.22 -6.38 -11.68
C ASN A 192 -17.23 -6.81 -10.59
N ASP A 193 -17.90 -7.96 -10.78
CA ASP A 193 -18.87 -8.52 -9.83
C ASP A 193 -18.25 -8.78 -8.45
N VAL A 194 -16.99 -9.26 -8.43
CA VAL A 194 -16.23 -9.45 -7.18
C VAL A 194 -15.94 -8.11 -6.51
N LEU A 195 -15.45 -7.12 -7.25
CA LEU A 195 -15.14 -5.80 -6.69
C LEU A 195 -16.38 -5.08 -6.17
N LEU A 196 -17.51 -5.17 -6.87
CA LEU A 196 -18.81 -4.67 -6.40
C LEU A 196 -19.19 -5.32 -5.06
N GLY A 197 -19.09 -6.64 -4.97
CA GLY A 197 -19.40 -7.38 -3.73
C GLY A 197 -18.51 -6.99 -2.55
N TYR A 198 -17.19 -6.86 -2.76
CA TYR A 198 -16.25 -6.49 -1.69
C TYR A 198 -16.24 -4.99 -1.37
N SER A 199 -16.74 -4.11 -2.24
CA SER A 199 -16.87 -2.69 -1.89
C SER A 199 -17.83 -2.46 -0.71
N GLN A 200 -18.88 -3.28 -0.60
CA GLN A 200 -19.88 -3.19 0.48
C GLN A 200 -19.40 -3.80 1.80
N ASN A 201 -18.50 -4.77 1.73
CA ASN A 201 -17.92 -5.42 2.91
C ASN A 201 -16.48 -5.86 2.59
N PRO A 202 -15.52 -4.93 2.68
CA PRO A 202 -14.13 -5.21 2.38
C PRO A 202 -13.57 -6.31 3.27
N ALA A 203 -12.69 -7.14 2.72
CA ALA A 203 -12.11 -8.24 3.46
C ALA A 203 -11.02 -7.80 4.47
N ALA A 204 -10.50 -6.58 4.33
CA ALA A 204 -9.57 -5.95 5.24
C ALA A 204 -9.83 -4.43 5.31
N PRO A 205 -9.37 -3.73 6.37
CA PRO A 205 -9.39 -2.28 6.41
C PRO A 205 -8.69 -1.69 5.19
N LEU A 206 -9.37 -0.78 4.50
CA LEU A 206 -8.86 -0.16 3.28
C LEU A 206 -8.02 1.06 3.62
N TYR A 207 -6.91 1.21 2.92
CA TYR A 207 -6.03 2.36 3.05
C TYR A 207 -5.40 2.71 1.71
N LEU A 208 -5.04 3.98 1.53
CA LEU A 208 -4.40 4.48 0.33
C LEU A 208 -3.02 5.09 0.67
N GLY A 209 -1.98 4.56 0.01
CA GLY A 209 -0.59 4.91 0.32
C GLY A 209 -0.07 4.12 1.52
N SER A 210 0.00 4.76 2.68
CA SER A 210 0.38 4.11 3.95
C SER A 210 -0.83 3.56 4.71
N ASN A 211 -0.60 2.64 5.65
CA ASN A 211 -1.62 2.04 6.51
C ASN A 211 -2.31 3.05 7.45
N ASP A 212 -1.76 4.26 7.58
CA ASP A 212 -2.35 5.36 8.36
C ASP A 212 -3.44 6.12 7.54
N GLY A 213 -3.40 6.00 6.21
CA GLY A 213 -4.33 6.70 5.29
C GLY A 213 -5.59 5.89 5.03
N TRP A 214 -6.44 5.71 6.04
CA TRP A 214 -7.69 4.93 5.91
C TRP A 214 -8.66 5.56 4.92
N VAL A 215 -9.35 4.71 4.17
CA VAL A 215 -10.34 5.11 3.16
C VAL A 215 -11.56 4.20 3.19
N GLU A 216 -12.68 4.72 2.71
CA GLU A 216 -13.85 3.94 2.31
C GLU A 216 -13.90 3.87 0.77
N VAL A 217 -14.36 2.76 0.21
CA VAL A 217 -14.46 2.56 -1.24
C VAL A 217 -15.86 2.10 -1.60
N ASN A 218 -16.55 2.90 -2.42
CA ASN A 218 -17.81 2.50 -3.04
C ASN A 218 -17.58 2.21 -4.52
N ALA A 219 -18.04 1.05 -4.99
CA ALA A 219 -17.92 0.63 -6.38
C ALA A 219 -19.28 0.69 -7.08
N GLU A 220 -19.31 1.26 -8.28
CA GLU A 220 -20.50 1.39 -9.13
C GLU A 220 -20.18 0.87 -10.53
N ALA A 221 -20.98 -0.07 -11.03
CA ALA A 221 -20.91 -0.46 -12.43
C ALA A 221 -21.31 0.71 -13.31
N LEU A 222 -20.55 0.96 -14.37
CA LEU A 222 -20.94 1.90 -15.40
C LEU A 222 -21.55 1.08 -16.54
N ASP A 223 -22.86 1.12 -16.67
CA ASP A 223 -23.55 0.58 -17.84
C ASP A 223 -23.12 1.37 -19.08
N GLU A 224 -22.91 0.67 -20.20
CA GLU A 224 -22.72 1.31 -21.52
C GLU A 224 -24.03 1.84 -22.09
#